data_AF-A0A2W7C1H1-F1
#
_entry.id   AF-A0A2W7C1H1-F1
#
_cell.length_a   1.000
_cell.length_b   1.000
_cell.length_c   1.000
_cell.angle_alpha   90.00
_cell.angle_beta   90.00
_cell.angle_gamma   90.00
#
_symmetry.space_group_name_H-M   'P 1'
#
loop_
_entity.id
_entity.type
_entity.pdbx_description
1 polymer ?
#
loop_
_entity_poly.entity_id
_entity_poly.type
_entity_poly.pdbx_seq_one_letter_code
_entity_poly.pdbx_strand_id
1 'polypeptide(L)' 'MAYKAFTLEKVRKQFGLAIESNQDLFARVSQPIPLAQEFTAYLNYSVPLALSINTEKACSEMVIAPMLVQPALPAVTV' A
#
# COMPACT_ATOMS: atom_id res chain seq x y z
N MET A 1 -0.42 11.69 25.59
CA MET A 1 -1.90 11.62 25.52
C MET A 1 -2.33 10.17 25.65
N ALA A 2 -3.41 9.85 26.36
CA ALA A 2 -3.99 8.51 26.30
C ALA A 2 -4.54 8.23 24.88
N TYR A 3 -4.46 6.99 24.40
CA TYR A 3 -4.87 6.62 23.02
C TYR A 3 -6.30 7.08 22.68
N LYS A 4 -7.25 6.90 23.60
CA LYS A 4 -8.65 7.36 23.44
C LYS A 4 -8.83 8.88 23.30
N ALA A 5 -7.84 9.67 23.73
CA ALA A 5 -7.90 11.13 23.71
C ALA A 5 -7.14 11.75 22.53
N PHE A 6 -6.47 10.93 21.72
CA PHE A 6 -5.65 11.35 20.58
C PHE A 6 -6.52 11.93 19.46
N THR A 7 -6.16 13.12 18.97
CA THR A 7 -6.62 13.65 17.69
C THR A 7 -5.47 14.40 17.03
N LEU A 8 -5.41 14.35 15.69
CA LEU A 8 -4.38 15.04 14.91
C LEU A 8 -4.38 16.57 15.19
N GLU A 9 -5.57 17.14 15.30
CA GLU A 9 -5.84 18.52 15.74
C GLU A 9 -5.13 18.90 17.04
N LYS A 10 -5.22 18.04 18.07
CA LYS A 10 -4.63 18.32 19.38
C LYS A 10 -3.10 18.26 19.34
N VAL A 11 -2.55 17.28 18.63
CA VAL A 11 -1.10 17.15 18.46
C VAL A 11 -0.54 18.35 17.71
N ARG A 12 -1.20 18.77 16.62
CA ARG A 12 -0.85 19.97 15.87
C ARG A 12 -0.75 21.20 16.77
N LYS A 13 -1.78 21.44 17.59
CA LYS A 13 -1.84 22.60 18.50
C LYS A 13 -0.85 22.51 19.64
N GLN A 14 -0.73 21.36 20.29
CA GLN A 14 0.13 21.18 21.46
C GLN A 14 1.62 21.30 21.13
N PHE A 15 2.03 20.77 19.98
CA PHE A 15 3.43 20.72 19.59
C PHE A 15 3.80 21.77 18.52
N GLY A 16 2.87 22.65 18.14
CA GLY A 16 3.11 23.69 17.14
C GLY A 16 3.51 23.15 15.77
N LEU A 17 2.93 22.01 15.35
CA LEU A 17 3.31 21.34 14.11
C LEU A 17 2.60 21.96 12.90
N ALA A 18 3.29 22.00 11.77
CA ALA A 18 2.67 22.16 10.46
C ALA A 18 2.24 20.79 9.92
N ILE A 19 1.06 20.70 9.32
CA ILE A 19 0.63 19.51 8.59
C ILE A 19 0.80 19.82 7.11
N GLU A 20 1.73 19.13 6.47
CA GLU A 20 1.92 19.19 5.03
C GLU A 20 1.08 18.09 4.38
N SER A 21 -0.09 18.49 3.89
CA SER A 21 -0.99 17.60 3.15
C SER A 21 -0.68 17.66 1.65
N ASN A 22 -1.06 16.60 0.91
CA ASN A 22 -0.90 16.51 -0.55
C ASN A 22 0.57 16.52 -1.04
N GLN A 23 1.52 16.10 -0.21
CA GLN A 23 2.84 15.74 -0.73
C GLN A 23 2.72 14.51 -1.63
N ASP A 24 3.25 14.64 -2.85
CA ASP A 24 3.43 13.48 -3.71
C ASP A 24 4.63 12.66 -3.21
N LEU A 25 4.31 11.59 -2.48
CA LEU A 25 5.28 10.66 -1.91
C LEU A 25 6.16 9.98 -2.98
N PHE A 26 5.71 9.99 -4.24
CA PHE A 26 6.36 9.34 -5.36
C PHE A 26 6.84 10.35 -6.41
N ALA A 27 6.91 11.65 -6.10
CA ALA A 27 7.37 12.69 -7.04
C ALA A 27 8.78 12.43 -7.62
N ARG A 28 9.61 11.66 -6.90
CA ARG A 28 10.96 11.26 -7.32
C ARG A 28 10.98 9.99 -8.19
N VAL A 29 9.86 9.30 -8.30
CA VAL A 29 9.69 8.11 -9.13
C VAL A 29 9.25 8.58 -10.52
N SER A 30 10.24 8.86 -11.38
CA SER A 30 9.98 9.41 -12.71
C SER A 30 9.33 8.41 -13.67
N GLN A 31 9.38 7.11 -13.38
CA GLN A 31 8.79 6.06 -14.20
C GLN A 31 8.07 5.02 -13.33
N PRO A 32 6.90 4.51 -13.78
CA PRO A 32 6.23 3.42 -13.10
C PRO A 32 7.15 2.21 -12.99
N ILE A 33 7.22 1.61 -11.81
CA ILE A 33 7.95 0.36 -11.61
C ILE A 33 7.10 -0.75 -12.24
N PRO A 34 7.59 -1.44 -13.29
CA PRO A 34 6.83 -2.52 -13.90
C PRO A 34 6.66 -3.65 -12.90
N LEU A 35 5.50 -4.31 -12.90
CA LEU A 35 5.31 -5.55 -12.15
C LEU A 35 5.87 -6.72 -12.96
N ALA A 36 6.34 -7.75 -12.25
CA ALA A 36 6.70 -9.00 -12.90
C ALA A 36 5.48 -9.60 -13.61
N GLN A 37 5.69 -10.20 -14.79
CA GLN A 37 4.61 -10.67 -15.64
C GLN A 37 3.79 -11.79 -14.95
N GLU A 38 4.48 -12.70 -14.27
CA GLU A 38 3.88 -13.77 -13.48
C GLU A 38 3.02 -13.24 -12.33
N PHE A 39 3.45 -12.17 -11.67
CA PHE A 39 2.70 -11.57 -10.59
C PHE A 39 1.46 -10.81 -11.11
N THR A 40 1.60 -10.16 -12.27
CA THR A 40 0.47 -9.52 -12.95
C THR A 40 -0.58 -10.56 -13.35
N ALA A 41 -0.15 -11.70 -13.90
CA ALA A 41 -1.05 -12.80 -14.24
C ALA A 41 -1.75 -13.38 -12.99
N TYR A 42 -1.02 -13.54 -11.88
CA TYR A 42 -1.59 -13.95 -10.60
C TYR A 42 -2.68 -12.99 -10.14
N LEU A 43 -2.43 -11.68 -10.10
CA LEU A 43 -3.42 -10.68 -9.65
C LEU A 43 -4.66 -10.63 -10.55
N ASN A 44 -4.49 -10.77 -11.87
CA ASN A 44 -5.61 -10.81 -12.81
C ASN A 44 -6.57 -11.98 -12.54
N TYR A 45 -6.07 -13.07 -11.97
CA TYR A 45 -6.87 -14.22 -11.54
C TYR A 45 -7.37 -14.10 -10.09
N SER A 46 -6.47 -13.73 -9.17
CA SER A 46 -6.72 -13.79 -7.73
C SER A 46 -7.68 -12.69 -7.24
N VAL A 47 -7.60 -11.48 -7.81
CA VAL A 47 -8.42 -10.34 -7.38
C VAL A 47 -9.92 -10.56 -7.69
N PRO A 48 -10.33 -10.91 -8.93
CA PRO A 48 -11.74 -11.21 -9.20
C PRO A 48 -12.26 -12.37 -8.36
N LEU A 49 -11.43 -13.39 -8.12
CA LEU A 49 -11.80 -14.54 -7.30
C LEU A 49 -12.00 -14.14 -5.83
N ALA A 50 -11.10 -13.35 -5.25
CA ALA A 50 -11.22 -12.85 -3.89
C ALA A 50 -12.50 -12.02 -3.69
N LEU A 51 -12.81 -11.14 -4.66
CA LEU A 51 -14.02 -10.33 -4.66
C LEU A 51 -15.29 -11.19 -4.81
N SER A 52 -15.24 -12.26 -5.60
CA SER A 52 -16.35 -13.20 -5.74
C SER A 52 -16.63 -14.00 -4.46
N ILE A 53 -15.58 -14.34 -3.71
CA ILE A 53 -15.70 -15.02 -2.41
C ILE A 53 -16.21 -14.05 -1.33
N ASN A 54 -15.89 -12.75 -1.47
CA ASN A 54 -16.42 -11.65 -0.66
C ASN A 54 -16.22 -11.84 0.87
N THR A 55 -15.03 -12.30 1.27
CA THR A 55 -14.63 -12.37 2.68
C THR A 55 -13.34 -11.60 2.91
N GLU A 56 -13.18 -11.04 4.10
CA GLU A 56 -11.93 -10.40 4.51
C GLU A 56 -10.74 -11.35 4.40
N LYS A 57 -10.95 -12.65 4.71
CA LYS A 57 -9.92 -13.67 4.56
C LYS A 57 -9.47 -13.84 3.12
N ALA A 58 -10.41 -13.94 2.17
CA ALA A 58 -10.06 -14.08 0.76
C ALA A 58 -9.26 -12.87 0.25
N CYS A 59 -9.68 -11.65 0.58
CA CYS A 59 -8.92 -10.44 0.24
C CYS A 59 -7.53 -10.43 0.89
N SER A 60 -7.42 -10.83 2.16
CA SER A 60 -6.15 -10.90 2.88
C SER A 60 -5.17 -11.87 2.23
N GLU A 61 -5.61 -13.10 1.95
CA GLU A 61 -4.74 -14.18 1.46
C GLU A 61 -4.43 -14.08 -0.04
N MET A 62 -5.36 -13.54 -0.83
CA MET A 62 -5.27 -13.60 -2.30
C MET A 62 -4.86 -12.28 -2.94
N VAL A 63 -4.85 -11.18 -2.18
CA VAL A 63 -4.47 -9.85 -2.66
C VAL A 63 -3.38 -9.25 -1.77
N ILE A 64 -3.64 -9.10 -0.46
CA ILE A 64 -2.76 -8.36 0.44
C ILE A 64 -1.46 -9.12 0.72
N ALA A 65 -1.54 -10.36 1.21
CA ALA A 65 -0.35 -11.16 1.54
C ALA A 65 0.59 -11.36 0.33
N PRO A 66 0.09 -11.69 -0.89
CA PRO A 66 0.92 -11.78 -2.08
C PRO A 66 1.61 -10.46 -2.43
N MET A 67 0.94 -9.31 -2.30
CA MET A 67 1.57 -8.00 -2.53
C MET A 67 2.70 -7.69 -1.55
N LEU A 68 2.58 -8.11 -0.29
CA LEU A 68 3.58 -7.87 0.75
C LEU A 68 4.80 -8.80 0.64
N VAL A 69 4.58 -10.03 0.16
CA VAL A 69 5.63 -11.06 0.03
C VAL A 69 6.29 -11.03 -1.34
N GLN A 70 5.65 -10.43 -2.36
CA GLN A 70 6.19 -10.35 -3.72
C GLN A 70 7.63 -9.83 -3.66
N PRO A 71 8.63 -10.61 -4.13
CA PRO A 71 10.01 -10.17 -4.13
C PRO A 71 10.11 -8.90 -4.98
N ALA A 72 10.87 -7.92 -4.45
CA ALA A 72 11.30 -6.80 -5.26
C ALA A 72 11.99 -7.37 -6.50
N LEU A 73 11.58 -6.92 -7.69
CA LEU A 73 12.24 -7.32 -8.94
C LEU A 73 13.75 -7.19 -8.76
N PRO A 74 14.56 -8.18 -9.19
CA PRO A 74 15.99 -7.98 -9.23
C PRO A 74 16.23 -6.68 -10.00
N ALA A 75 17.01 -5.78 -9.39
CA ALA A 75 17.41 -4.54 -10.04
C ALA A 75 17.84 -4.90 -11.45
N VAL A 76 17.14 -4.34 -12.44
CA VAL A 76 17.52 -4.44 -13.85
C VAL A 76 19.00 -4.06 -13.88
N THR A 77 19.85 -5.06 -14.07
CA THR A 77 21.28 -4.84 -14.20
C THR A 77 21.42 -4.23 -15.58
N VAL A 78 21.68 -2.92 -15.59
CA VAL A 78 22.03 -2.15 -16.79
C VAL A 78 23.29 -2.71 -17.41
#